data_AF-A0A355C783-F1
#
_entry.id   AF-A0A355C783-F1
#
_cell.length_a   1.000
_cell.length_b   1.000
_cell.length_c   1.000
_cell.angle_alpha   90.00
_cell.angle_beta   90.00
_cell.angle_gamma   90.00
#
_symmetry.space_group_name_H-M   'P 1'
#
loop_
_entity.id
_entity.type
_entity.pdbx_description
1 polymer ?
#
loop_
_entity_poly.entity_id
_entity_poly.type
_entity_poly.pdbx_seq_one_letter_code
_entity_poly.pdbx_strand_id
1 'polypeptide(L)'
;TDGGIQEEISQGVGRLAVHLGLDNFIMFYDSNNIQLSTTTDAVTSEDVAKKYEAWNWKVITIDGNNVDEIRKALTEAKAEKERPTLIIGNTIMGRGALAADCTSFECQVSTHGQPLSAAGADFAQTVKNLGGDPENPFVIFPEVTALY
;
A
#
# COMPACT_ATOMS: atom_id res chain seq x y z
N THR A 1 -1.40 -6.17 -0.96
CA THR A 1 -0.77 -6.42 0.34
C THR A 1 0.00 -7.73 0.27
N ASP A 2 0.96 -7.95 1.16
CA ASP A 2 1.81 -9.14 1.16
C ASP A 2 1.00 -10.43 1.26
N GLY A 3 0.06 -10.51 2.22
CA GLY A 3 -0.80 -11.68 2.38
C GLY A 3 -1.61 -11.98 1.11
N GLY A 4 -2.14 -10.94 0.45
CA GLY A 4 -2.85 -11.12 -0.81
C GLY A 4 -1.98 -11.67 -1.95
N ILE A 5 -0.69 -11.30 -2.02
CA ILE A 5 0.27 -11.79 -3.01
C ILE A 5 0.74 -13.22 -2.70
N GLN A 6 0.79 -13.59 -1.42
CA GLN A 6 1.27 -14.89 -0.95
C GLN A 6 0.23 -16.00 -1.10
N GLU A 7 -1.07 -15.67 -1.04
CA GLU A 7 -2.13 -16.65 -1.19
C GLU A 7 -2.17 -17.26 -2.60
N GLU A 8 -2.26 -18.59 -2.68
CA GLU A 8 -2.18 -19.34 -3.95
C GLU A 8 -3.31 -18.99 -4.93
N ILE A 9 -4.46 -18.56 -4.42
CA ILE A 9 -5.56 -18.07 -5.26
C ILE A 9 -5.13 -16.88 -6.13
N SER A 10 -4.28 -15.99 -5.59
CA SER A 10 -3.75 -14.83 -6.33
C SER A 10 -2.83 -15.25 -7.47
N GLN A 11 -2.08 -16.33 -7.29
CA GLN A 11 -1.17 -16.91 -8.29
C GLN A 11 -1.96 -17.51 -9.46
N GLY A 12 -3.13 -18.10 -9.18
CA GLY A 12 -4.08 -18.54 -10.19
C GLY A 12 -4.63 -17.38 -11.02
N VAL A 13 -5.10 -16.32 -10.35
CA VAL A 13 -5.60 -15.09 -11.00
C VAL A 13 -4.49 -14.41 -11.82
N GLY A 14 -3.27 -14.33 -11.29
CA GLY A 14 -2.10 -13.73 -11.93
C GLY A 14 -1.82 -14.32 -13.31
N ARG A 15 -1.78 -15.65 -13.40
CA ARG A 15 -1.56 -16.37 -14.66
C ARG A 15 -2.75 -16.28 -15.61
N LEU A 16 -3.98 -16.37 -15.09
CA LEU A 16 -5.19 -16.29 -15.90
C LEU A 16 -5.37 -14.92 -16.55
N ALA A 17 -5.06 -13.83 -15.84
CA ALA A 17 -5.20 -12.48 -16.36
C ALA A 17 -4.35 -12.25 -17.62
N VAL A 18 -3.15 -12.83 -17.68
CA VAL A 18 -2.29 -12.75 -18.87
C VAL A 18 -2.84 -13.64 -19.98
N HIS A 19 -3.25 -14.87 -19.65
CA HIS A 19 -3.84 -15.78 -20.64
C HIS A 19 -5.04 -15.17 -21.36
N LEU A 20 -5.85 -14.38 -20.63
CA LEU A 20 -7.01 -13.67 -21.15
C LEU A 20 -6.67 -12.31 -21.78
N GLY A 21 -5.42 -11.85 -21.72
CA GLY A 21 -4.98 -10.57 -22.30
C GLY A 21 -5.62 -9.35 -21.62
N LEU A 22 -5.80 -9.37 -20.30
CA LEU A 22 -6.53 -8.31 -19.56
C LEU A 22 -5.69 -7.03 -19.40
N ASP A 23 -5.50 -6.27 -20.48
CA ASP A 23 -4.79 -4.99 -20.49
C ASP A 23 -5.44 -3.89 -19.62
N ASN A 24 -6.72 -4.06 -19.31
CA ASN A 24 -7.49 -3.18 -18.43
C ASN A 24 -7.40 -3.58 -16.95
N PHE A 25 -6.71 -4.66 -16.60
CA PHE A 25 -6.55 -5.10 -15.21
C PHE A 25 -5.28 -4.50 -14.60
N ILE A 26 -5.47 -3.56 -13.68
CA ILE A 26 -4.40 -2.87 -12.95
C ILE A 26 -4.51 -3.25 -11.48
N MET A 27 -3.47 -3.88 -10.93
CA MET A 27 -3.40 -4.26 -9.53
C MET A 27 -2.41 -3.36 -8.79
N PHE A 28 -2.83 -2.82 -7.64
CA PHE A 28 -1.95 -2.16 -6.70
C PHE A 28 -1.52 -3.11 -5.61
N TYR A 29 -0.22 -3.32 -5.51
CA TYR A 29 0.38 -4.04 -4.41
C TYR A 29 0.98 -3.04 -3.41
N ASP A 30 0.27 -2.84 -2.30
CA ASP A 30 0.83 -2.23 -1.10
C ASP A 30 1.90 -3.15 -0.49
N SER A 31 3.16 -2.79 -0.71
CA SER A 31 4.38 -3.50 -0.28
C SER A 31 5.02 -2.72 0.86
N ASN A 32 4.53 -2.95 2.09
CA ASN A 32 4.91 -2.16 3.27
C ASN A 32 5.82 -2.89 4.26
N ASN A 33 6.26 -4.11 3.92
CA ASN A 33 7.17 -4.98 4.69
C ASN A 33 6.60 -5.51 6.03
N ILE A 34 5.31 -5.34 6.30
CA ILE A 34 4.68 -5.73 7.57
C ILE A 34 3.52 -6.71 7.32
N GLN A 35 3.48 -7.77 8.12
CA GLN A 35 2.34 -8.68 8.25
C GLN A 35 1.70 -8.60 9.64
N LEU A 36 0.65 -9.39 9.88
CA LEU A 36 -0.12 -9.40 11.12
C LEU A 36 0.73 -9.52 12.39
N SER A 37 1.72 -10.41 12.37
CA SER A 37 2.51 -10.75 13.57
C SER A 37 4.03 -10.66 13.36
N THR A 38 4.49 -10.26 12.17
CA THR A 38 5.91 -10.29 11.82
C THR A 38 6.21 -9.34 10.65
N THR A 39 7.49 -9.11 10.38
CA THR A 39 7.97 -8.50 9.14
C THR A 39 7.95 -9.54 8.01
N THR A 40 7.85 -9.09 6.76
CA THR A 40 7.69 -10.00 5.61
C THR A 40 8.90 -10.91 5.40
N ASP A 41 10.10 -10.42 5.68
CA ASP A 41 11.38 -11.16 5.57
C ASP A 41 11.47 -12.40 6.48
N ALA A 42 10.65 -12.48 7.52
CA ALA A 42 10.57 -13.65 8.38
C ALA A 42 9.89 -14.86 7.71
N VAL A 43 9.08 -14.64 6.66
CA VAL A 43 8.23 -15.68 6.06
C VAL A 43 8.32 -15.75 4.54
N THR A 44 8.89 -14.75 3.87
CA THR A 44 9.08 -14.76 2.42
C THR A 44 10.41 -14.14 2.01
N SER A 45 10.93 -14.60 0.87
CA SER A 45 12.13 -14.06 0.22
C SER A 45 11.91 -13.91 -1.29
N GLU A 46 10.64 -13.87 -1.71
CA GLU A 46 10.24 -13.84 -3.11
C GLU A 46 10.52 -12.48 -3.76
N ASP A 47 11.06 -12.51 -4.98
CA ASP A 47 11.10 -11.33 -5.85
C ASP A 47 9.76 -11.20 -6.58
N VAL A 48 8.82 -10.48 -5.97
CA VAL A 48 7.46 -10.31 -6.50
C VAL A 48 7.48 -9.67 -7.89
N ALA A 49 8.37 -8.71 -8.14
CA ALA A 49 8.48 -8.07 -9.44
C ALA A 49 8.86 -9.10 -10.52
N LYS A 50 9.95 -9.86 -10.30
CA LYS A 50 10.37 -10.89 -11.24
C LYS A 50 9.33 -11.99 -11.44
N LYS A 51 8.60 -12.38 -10.38
CA LYS A 51 7.51 -13.36 -10.50
C LYS A 51 6.45 -12.90 -11.49
N TYR A 52 5.96 -11.67 -11.34
CA TYR A 52 4.91 -11.13 -12.21
C TYR A 52 5.43 -10.84 -13.62
N GLU A 53 6.66 -10.35 -13.76
CA GLU A 53 7.34 -10.23 -15.06
C GLU A 53 7.45 -11.58 -15.79
N ALA A 54 7.77 -12.66 -15.06
CA ALA A 54 7.85 -14.01 -15.63
C ALA A 54 6.50 -14.53 -16.14
N TRP A 55 5.39 -14.03 -15.60
CA TRP A 55 4.06 -14.29 -16.14
C TRP A 55 3.66 -13.33 -17.26
N ASN A 56 4.53 -12.44 -17.73
CA ASN A 56 4.24 -11.41 -18.72
C ASN A 56 3.24 -10.34 -18.23
N TRP A 57 3.35 -9.92 -16.96
CA TRP A 57 2.75 -8.67 -16.52
C TRP A 57 3.66 -7.48 -16.85
N LYS A 58 3.07 -6.30 -17.05
CA LYS A 58 3.81 -5.05 -16.88
C LYS A 58 3.98 -4.80 -15.38
N VAL A 59 5.20 -4.55 -14.92
CA VAL A 59 5.48 -4.25 -13.51
C VAL A 59 6.04 -2.83 -13.41
N ILE A 60 5.49 -2.04 -12.48
CA ILE A 60 5.94 -0.68 -12.19
C ILE A 60 6.17 -0.59 -10.68
N THR A 61 7.38 -0.23 -10.25
CA THR A 61 7.69 -0.02 -8.83
C THR A 61 7.80 1.47 -8.55
N ILE A 62 7.14 1.93 -7.49
CA ILE A 62 7.09 3.35 -7.10
C ILE A 62 7.30 3.54 -5.59
N ASP A 63 7.61 4.77 -5.19
CA ASP A 63 7.26 5.24 -3.86
C ASP A 63 5.72 5.34 -3.77
N GLY A 64 5.10 4.38 -3.09
CA GLY A 64 3.64 4.29 -2.94
C GLY A 64 3.06 5.37 -2.03
N ASN A 65 3.91 6.24 -1.48
CA ASN A 65 3.57 7.38 -0.66
C ASN A 65 3.78 8.72 -1.40
N ASN A 66 4.19 8.68 -2.68
CA ASN A 66 4.37 9.83 -3.57
C ASN A 66 3.22 9.93 -4.60
N VAL A 67 2.40 10.98 -4.50
CA VAL A 67 1.21 11.19 -5.35
C VAL A 67 1.54 11.36 -6.83
N ASP A 68 2.70 11.93 -7.17
CA ASP A 68 3.09 12.16 -8.56
C ASP A 68 3.56 10.86 -9.23
N GLU A 69 4.25 10.00 -8.47
CA GLU A 69 4.64 8.66 -8.95
C GLU A 69 3.41 7.76 -9.14
N ILE A 70 2.46 7.78 -8.21
CA ILE A 70 1.18 7.06 -8.35
C ILE A 70 0.47 7.51 -9.63
N ARG A 71 0.37 8.82 -9.87
CA ARG A 71 -0.29 9.37 -11.06
C ARG A 71 0.42 8.96 -12.35
N LYS A 72 1.76 8.99 -12.36
CA LYS A 72 2.57 8.55 -13.50
C LYS A 72 2.37 7.06 -13.77
N ALA A 73 2.47 6.21 -12.74
CA ALA A 73 2.29 4.77 -12.87
C ALA A 73 0.90 4.41 -13.41
N LEU A 74 -0.17 5.08 -12.93
CA LEU A 74 -1.52 4.90 -13.47
C LEU A 74 -1.63 5.29 -14.94
N THR A 75 -0.99 6.39 -15.33
CA THR A 75 -0.97 6.85 -16.73
C THR A 75 -0.31 5.81 -17.62
N GLU A 76 0.84 5.29 -17.19
CA GLU A 76 1.57 4.24 -17.90
C GLU A 76 0.83 2.90 -17.93
N ALA A 77 0.15 2.53 -16.85
CA ALA A 77 -0.65 1.31 -16.77
C ALA A 77 -1.84 1.36 -17.73
N LYS A 78 -2.55 2.49 -17.81
CA LYS A 78 -3.66 2.68 -18.76
C LYS A 78 -3.22 2.72 -20.23
N ALA A 79 -1.97 3.07 -20.49
CA ALA A 79 -1.37 3.09 -21.81
C ALA A 79 -0.90 1.69 -22.28
N GLU A 80 -0.75 0.73 -21.37
CA GLU A 80 -0.53 -0.68 -21.72
C GLU A 80 -1.78 -1.25 -22.41
N LYS A 81 -1.58 -2.08 -23.44
CA LYS A 81 -2.63 -2.55 -24.36
C LYS A 81 -2.60 -4.06 -24.58
N GLU A 82 -1.59 -4.76 -24.05
CA GLU A 82 -1.36 -6.17 -24.35
C GLU A 82 -1.48 -7.09 -23.12
N ARG A 83 -1.31 -6.55 -21.92
CA ARG A 83 -1.14 -7.34 -20.70
C ARG A 83 -1.58 -6.61 -19.43
N PRO A 84 -1.94 -7.32 -18.36
CA PRO A 84 -2.25 -6.70 -17.07
C PRO A 84 -1.03 -5.99 -16.48
N THR A 85 -1.29 -5.01 -15.61
CA THR A 85 -0.24 -4.22 -14.94
C THR A 85 -0.28 -4.40 -13.42
N LEU A 86 0.88 -4.68 -12.83
CA LEU A 86 1.12 -4.64 -11.40
C LEU A 86 1.89 -3.36 -11.06
N ILE A 87 1.31 -2.55 -10.18
CA ILE A 87 1.99 -1.40 -9.57
C ILE A 87 2.39 -1.81 -8.15
N ILE A 88 3.68 -1.96 -7.91
CA ILE A 88 4.26 -2.23 -6.58
C ILE A 88 4.53 -0.88 -5.92
N GLY A 89 3.69 -0.54 -4.96
CA GLY A 89 3.86 0.66 -4.14
C GLY A 89 4.62 0.31 -2.87
N ASN A 90 5.85 0.80 -2.73
CA ASN A 90 6.55 0.74 -1.45
C ASN A 90 5.93 1.78 -0.53
N THR A 91 5.20 1.35 0.50
CA THR A 91 4.55 2.26 1.45
C THR A 91 5.07 2.05 2.87
N ILE A 92 4.71 2.97 3.75
CA ILE A 92 5.03 2.93 5.17
C ILE A 92 3.77 2.52 5.95
N MET A 93 3.82 1.38 6.63
CA MET A 93 2.78 0.96 7.58
C MET A 93 2.64 2.01 8.69
N GLY A 94 1.41 2.48 8.93
CA GLY A 94 1.14 3.49 9.95
C GLY A 94 1.79 4.85 9.67
N ARG A 95 2.02 5.22 8.40
CA ARG A 95 2.64 6.50 8.01
C ARG A 95 2.07 7.69 8.80
N GLY A 96 2.96 8.47 9.40
CA GLY A 96 2.65 9.64 10.21
C GLY A 96 2.23 9.34 11.65
N ALA A 97 2.14 8.07 12.06
CA ALA A 97 1.91 7.71 13.46
C ALA A 97 3.08 8.16 14.33
N LEU A 98 2.75 8.78 15.46
CA LEU A 98 3.72 9.23 16.45
C LEU A 98 3.47 8.59 17.81
N ALA A 99 4.52 8.41 18.60
CA ALA A 99 4.44 8.13 20.02
C ALA A 99 4.16 9.41 20.83
N ALA A 100 3.91 9.25 22.13
CA ALA A 100 3.58 10.39 23.03
C ALA A 100 4.70 11.43 23.12
N ASP A 101 5.95 11.02 22.94
CA ASP A 101 7.15 11.87 22.91
C ASP A 101 7.45 12.47 21.53
N CYS A 102 6.50 12.37 20.59
CA CYS A 102 6.59 12.82 19.20
C CYS A 102 7.65 12.10 18.36
N THR A 103 8.19 10.96 18.81
CA THR A 103 9.01 10.10 17.95
C THR A 103 8.15 9.30 16.98
N SER A 104 8.73 8.85 15.85
CA SER A 104 8.01 8.05 14.86
C SER A 104 7.54 6.72 15.45
N PHE A 105 6.28 6.38 15.19
CA PHE A 105 5.67 5.09 15.48
C PHE A 105 5.25 4.36 14.18
N GLU A 106 5.96 4.64 13.09
CA GLU A 106 5.77 3.97 11.80
C GLU A 106 6.39 2.57 11.80
N CYS A 107 6.02 1.75 10.80
CA CYS A 107 6.58 0.41 10.56
C CYS A 107 6.43 -0.57 11.73
N GLN A 108 5.37 -0.42 12.53
CA GLN A 108 5.10 -1.29 13.68
C GLN A 108 4.10 -2.39 13.31
N VAL A 109 4.45 -3.65 13.57
CA VAL A 109 3.54 -4.81 13.42
C VAL A 109 2.22 -4.59 14.18
N SER A 110 2.28 -3.98 15.37
CA SER A 110 1.09 -3.70 16.20
C SER A 110 0.06 -2.80 15.50
N THR A 111 0.47 -1.95 14.56
CA THR A 111 -0.44 -1.04 13.83
C THR A 111 -1.27 -1.74 12.75
N HIS A 112 -0.98 -3.01 12.43
CA HIS A 112 -1.70 -3.74 11.39
C HIS A 112 -3.19 -3.96 11.72
N GLY A 113 -3.49 -4.31 12.97
CA GLY A 113 -4.84 -4.74 13.37
C GLY A 113 -5.33 -4.21 14.71
N GLN A 114 -4.56 -3.34 15.37
CA GLN A 114 -4.95 -2.73 16.65
C GLN A 114 -5.30 -1.25 16.45
N PRO A 115 -6.23 -0.70 17.25
CA PRO A 115 -6.34 0.76 17.39
C PRO A 115 -4.97 1.37 17.70
N LEU A 116 -4.66 2.55 17.14
CA LEU A 116 -3.34 3.19 17.34
C LEU A 116 -2.93 3.32 18.82
N SER A 117 -3.88 3.70 19.68
CA SER A 117 -3.66 3.80 21.13
C SER A 117 -3.33 2.45 21.79
N ALA A 118 -3.94 1.36 21.33
CA ALA A 118 -3.65 0.01 21.80
C ALA A 118 -2.33 -0.52 21.23
N ALA A 119 -1.96 -0.10 20.02
CA ALA A 119 -0.71 -0.45 19.36
C ALA A 119 0.53 0.17 20.02
N GLY A 120 0.35 1.26 20.77
CA GLY A 120 1.42 2.02 21.45
C GLY A 120 1.65 3.43 20.90
N ALA A 121 0.96 3.82 19.81
CA ALA A 121 1.01 5.17 19.28
C ALA A 121 0.16 6.13 20.12
N ASP A 122 0.49 7.42 20.07
CA ASP A 122 -0.37 8.48 20.58
C ASP A 122 -1.29 8.98 19.47
N PHE A 123 -2.59 8.74 19.65
CA PHE A 123 -3.61 9.16 18.70
C PHE A 123 -3.64 10.68 18.50
N ALA A 124 -3.56 11.46 19.58
CA ALA A 124 -3.69 12.90 19.50
C ALA A 124 -2.50 13.55 18.80
N GLN A 125 -1.29 13.07 19.07
CA GLN A 125 -0.07 13.51 18.38
C GLN A 125 -0.08 13.08 16.92
N THR A 126 -0.55 11.87 16.62
CA THR A 126 -0.69 11.39 15.24
C THR A 126 -1.65 12.28 14.45
N VAL A 127 -2.84 12.57 14.98
CA VAL A 127 -3.82 13.43 14.30
C VAL A 127 -3.26 14.84 14.07
N LYS A 128 -2.60 15.45 15.07
CA LYS A 128 -1.94 16.76 14.93
C LYS A 128 -0.83 16.74 13.88
N ASN A 129 0.00 15.69 13.86
CA ASN A 129 1.08 15.52 12.89
C ASN A 129 0.56 15.48 11.44
N LEU A 130 -0.62 14.88 11.25
CA LEU A 130 -1.30 14.82 9.96
C LEU A 130 -2.10 16.10 9.63
N GLY A 131 -2.02 17.14 10.47
CA GLY A 131 -2.70 18.41 10.27
C GLY A 131 -4.17 18.44 10.75
N GLY A 132 -4.62 17.41 11.46
CA GLY A 132 -5.97 17.32 12.01
C GLY A 132 -6.12 17.85 13.43
N ASP A 133 -7.38 17.90 13.89
CA ASP A 133 -7.76 18.22 15.26
C ASP A 133 -8.24 16.95 15.99
N PRO A 134 -7.54 16.46 17.03
CA PRO A 134 -7.94 15.26 17.74
C PRO A 134 -9.24 15.40 18.54
N GLU A 135 -9.68 16.63 18.85
CA GLU A 135 -10.96 16.87 19.50
C GLU A 135 -12.13 16.86 18.50
N ASN A 136 -11.83 16.96 17.19
CA ASN A 136 -12.79 16.83 16.10
C ASN A 136 -12.29 15.85 15.02
N PRO A 137 -12.10 14.56 15.37
CA PRO A 137 -11.36 13.60 14.54
C PRO A 137 -12.11 13.14 13.28
N PHE A 138 -13.37 13.52 13.13
CA PHE A 138 -14.21 13.19 11.98
C PHE A 138 -14.48 14.41 11.08
N VAL A 139 -13.72 15.50 11.26
CA VAL A 139 -13.83 16.69 10.43
C VAL A 139 -13.50 16.38 8.97
N ILE A 140 -14.32 16.88 8.06
CA ILE A 140 -14.01 16.92 6.63
C ILE A 140 -13.57 18.34 6.31
N PHE A 141 -12.36 18.50 5.79
CA PHE A 141 -11.83 19.82 5.48
C PHE A 141 -12.62 20.48 4.32
N PRO A 142 -12.87 21.81 4.37
CA PRO A 142 -13.62 22.50 3.32
C PRO A 142 -13.02 22.32 1.90
N GLU A 143 -11.69 22.34 1.79
CA GLU A 143 -10.96 22.13 0.55
C GLU A 143 -11.13 20.72 -0.02
N VAL A 144 -11.30 19.70 0.83
CA VAL A 144 -11.62 18.33 0.40
C VAL A 144 -13.06 18.26 -0.10
N THR A 145 -13.98 18.91 0.61
CA THR A 145 -15.40 18.99 0.20
C THR A 145 -15.55 19.67 -1.17
N ALA A 146 -14.74 20.68 -1.46
CA ALA A 146 -14.80 21.42 -2.73
C ALA A 146 -14.30 20.63 -3.96
N LEU A 147 -13.64 19.49 -3.76
CA LEU A 147 -13.17 18.62 -4.87
C LEU A 147 -14.24 17.64 -5.39
N TYR A 148 -15.37 17.52 -4.69
CA TYR A 148 -16.50 16.63 -5.01
C TYR A 148 -17.77 17.43 -5.31
#